data_AF-A0A4Q3TU62-F1
#
_entry.id   AF-A0A4Q3TU62-F1
#
_cell.length_a   1.000
_cell.length_b   1.000
_cell.length_c   1.000
_cell.angle_alpha   90.00
_cell.angle_beta   90.00
_cell.angle_gamma   90.00
#
_symmetry.space_group_name_H-M   'P 1'
#
loop_
_entity.id
_entity.type
_entity.pdbx_description
1 polymer ?
#
loop_
_entity_poly.entity_id
_entity_poly.type
_entity_poly.pdbx_seq_one_letter_code
_entity_poly.pdbx_strand_id
1 'polypeptide(L)'
;MEAADQPLLRRSHRDAGLAVLLAPDVPAVLLEMGFITNPDDERALADPARRRRLMRAVSEGIDRYFREPSAQLQMAASEVQGG
;
A
#
# COMPACT_ATOMS: atom_id res chain seq x y z
N MET A 1 17.22 8.73 16.84
CA MET A 1 16.16 7.84 16.31
C MET A 1 15.15 8.74 15.61
N GLU A 2 15.39 9.05 14.34
CA GLU A 2 14.61 10.07 13.61
C GLU A 2 13.64 9.37 12.67
N ALA A 3 12.41 9.22 13.14
CA ALA A 3 11.29 8.79 12.32
C ALA A 3 11.00 9.93 11.35
N ALA A 4 11.42 9.79 10.08
CA ALA A 4 11.12 10.77 9.06
C ALA A 4 9.62 11.04 8.97
N ASP A 5 9.37 12.30 9.25
CA ASP A 5 8.17 13.07 9.00
C ASP A 5 8.13 13.41 7.51
N GLN A 6 7.74 12.42 6.69
CA GLN A 6 7.34 12.69 5.31
C GLN A 6 5.82 12.87 5.35
N PRO A 7 5.30 14.08 5.07
CA PRO A 7 3.87 14.33 5.17
C PRO A 7 3.13 13.42 4.18
N LEU A 8 2.30 12.53 4.72
CA LEU A 8 1.44 11.69 3.91
C LEU A 8 0.45 12.59 3.15
N LEU A 9 0.13 12.19 1.92
CA LEU A 9 -0.91 12.86 1.15
C LEU A 9 -2.21 12.89 1.97
N ARG A 10 -2.90 14.03 1.99
CA ARG A 10 -4.16 14.26 2.74
C ARG A 10 -5.27 13.22 2.46
N ARG A 11 -5.13 12.41 1.41
CA ARG A 11 -6.01 11.28 1.05
C ARG A 11 -5.15 10.10 0.60
N SER A 12 -4.60 9.37 1.57
CA SER A 12 -3.75 8.20 1.35
C SER A 12 -4.52 6.95 0.94
N HIS A 13 -5.79 6.83 1.33
CA HIS A 13 -6.68 5.74 0.90
C HIS A 13 -7.59 6.23 -0.23
N ARG A 14 -7.55 5.53 -1.37
CA ARG A 14 -8.38 5.82 -2.55
C ARG A 14 -8.84 4.52 -3.19
N ASP A 15 -10.16 4.39 -3.34
CA ASP A 15 -10.76 3.37 -4.19
C ASP A 15 -10.81 3.92 -5.62
N ALA A 16 -10.11 3.27 -6.54
CA ALA A 16 -10.08 3.64 -7.95
C ALA A 16 -10.33 2.40 -8.80
N GLY A 17 -11.15 2.53 -9.85
CA GLY A 17 -11.46 1.46 -10.82
C GLY A 17 -10.29 1.15 -11.75
N LEU A 18 -9.10 0.96 -11.19
CA LEU A 18 -7.89 0.65 -11.93
C LEU A 18 -7.86 -0.84 -12.23
N ALA A 19 -7.71 -1.20 -13.51
CA ALA A 19 -7.63 -2.58 -13.98
C ALA A 19 -6.60 -3.45 -13.21
N VAL A 20 -5.54 -2.82 -12.69
CA VAL A 20 -4.49 -3.47 -11.89
C VAL A 20 -4.97 -3.94 -10.51
N LEU A 21 -6.09 -3.41 -10.01
CA LEU A 21 -6.67 -3.77 -8.70
C LEU A 21 -7.86 -4.73 -8.82
N LEU A 22 -8.17 -5.21 -10.03
CA LEU A 22 -9.36 -6.02 -10.34
C LEU A 22 -9.13 -7.54 -10.21
N ALA A 23 -8.17 -7.99 -9.38
CA ALA A 23 -8.00 -9.40 -9.07
C ALA A 23 -8.99 -9.79 -7.94
N PRO A 24 -10.02 -10.62 -8.21
CA PRO A 24 -11.06 -10.93 -7.22
C PRO A 24 -10.60 -11.88 -6.11
N ASP A 25 -9.47 -12.56 -6.31
CA ASP A 25 -8.96 -13.66 -5.48
C ASP A 25 -7.70 -13.30 -4.68
N VAL A 26 -7.11 -12.12 -4.91
CA VAL A 26 -5.88 -11.66 -4.24
C VAL A 26 -6.03 -10.22 -3.75
N PRO A 27 -5.73 -9.91 -2.47
CA PRO A 27 -5.68 -8.53 -1.99
C PRO A 27 -4.64 -7.72 -2.79
N ALA A 28 -5.08 -6.65 -3.44
CA ALA A 28 -4.23 -5.79 -4.26
C ALA A 28 -4.29 -4.34 -3.79
N VAL A 29 -3.13 -3.66 -3.75
CA VAL A 29 -3.02 -2.23 -3.44
C VAL A 29 -2.07 -1.56 -4.43
N LEU A 30 -2.37 -0.31 -4.78
CA LEU A 30 -1.46 0.55 -5.53
C LEU A 30 -0.89 1.61 -4.60
N LEU A 31 0.43 1.69 -4.53
CA LEU A 31 1.14 2.67 -3.73
C LEU A 31 1.72 3.78 -4.61
N GLU A 32 1.30 5.01 -4.37
CA GLU A 32 1.92 6.20 -4.96
C GLU A 32 3.08 6.66 -4.06
N MET A 33 4.30 6.62 -4.57
CA MET A 33 5.52 6.92 -3.79
C MET A 33 5.94 8.40 -3.85
N GLY A 34 5.34 9.19 -4.74
CA GLY A 34 5.64 10.61 -4.99
C GLY A 34 5.31 11.01 -6.43
N PHE A 35 5.35 12.30 -6.74
CA PHE A 35 5.07 12.83 -8.07
C PHE A 35 6.35 13.22 -8.82
N ILE A 36 6.63 12.62 -9.97
CA ILE A 36 7.79 13.00 -10.81
C ILE A 36 7.72 14.46 -11.29
N THR A 37 6.52 15.02 -11.41
CA THR A 37 6.33 16.45 -11.75
C THR A 37 6.69 17.40 -10.60
N ASN A 38 6.86 16.90 -9.38
CA ASN A 38 7.33 17.67 -8.24
C ASN A 38 8.85 17.46 -8.10
N PRO A 39 9.67 18.51 -8.22
CA PRO A 39 11.13 18.38 -8.15
C PRO A 39 11.68 17.84 -6.82
N ASP A 40 10.98 18.06 -5.71
CA ASP A 40 11.39 17.51 -4.40
C ASP A 40 11.12 16.01 -4.33
N ASP A 41 9.96 15.57 -4.81
CA ASP A 41 9.60 14.15 -4.87
C ASP A 41 10.49 13.42 -5.88
N GLU A 42 10.77 14.00 -7.05
CA GLU A 42 11.68 13.43 -8.05
C GLU A 42 13.07 13.17 -7.43
N ARG A 43 13.62 14.17 -6.73
CA ARG A 43 14.90 14.03 -6.01
C ARG A 43 14.83 12.96 -4.91
N ALA A 44 13.74 12.92 -4.16
CA ALA A 44 13.55 11.92 -3.12
C ALA A 44 13.41 10.49 -3.69
N LEU A 45 12.74 10.34 -4.83
CA LEU A 45 12.58 9.09 -5.55
C LEU A 45 13.87 8.64 -6.23
N ALA A 46 14.75 9.57 -6.63
CA ALA A 46 16.07 9.26 -7.18
C ALA A 46 17.07 8.77 -6.11
N ASP A 47 16.87 9.12 -4.83
CA ASP A 47 17.74 8.73 -3.72
C ASP A 47 17.49 7.28 -3.23
N PRO A 48 18.48 6.37 -3.36
CA PRO A 48 18.35 4.98 -2.89
C PRO A 48 18.12 4.84 -1.38
N ALA A 49 18.67 5.72 -0.55
CA ALA A 49 18.53 5.64 0.90
C ALA A 49 17.08 5.97 1.31
N ARG A 50 16.49 7.00 0.69
CA ARG A 50 15.07 7.34 0.88
C ARG A 50 14.14 6.23 0.41
N ARG A 51 14.37 5.66 -0.78
CA ARG A 51 13.59 4.51 -1.26
C ARG A 51 13.66 3.32 -0.30
N ARG A 52 14.86 2.98 0.19
CA ARG A 52 15.03 1.88 1.18
C ARG A 52 14.24 2.13 2.45
N ARG A 53 14.25 3.38 2.94
CA ARG A 53 13.50 3.75 4.14
C ARG A 53 11.99 3.63 3.92
N LEU A 54 11.48 4.11 2.79
CA LEU A 54 10.07 3.99 2.41
C LEU A 54 9.66 2.51 2.32
N MET A 55 10.42 1.70 1.59
CA MET A 55 10.12 0.29 1.38
C MET A 55 10.19 -0.55 2.65
N ARG A 56 11.01 -0.16 3.64
CA ARG A 56 11.00 -0.79 4.96
C ARG A 56 9.63 -0.65 5.63
N ALA A 57 9.05 0.54 5.63
CA ALA A 57 7.72 0.77 6.21
C ALA A 57 6.63 -0.01 5.45
N VAL A 58 6.74 -0.11 4.12
CA VAL A 58 5.84 -0.92 3.29
C VAL A 58 5.93 -2.39 3.68
N SER A 59 7.14 -2.95 3.78
CA SER A 59 7.35 -4.34 4.19
C SER A 59 6.77 -4.62 5.58
N GLU A 60 7.01 -3.73 6.54
CA GLU A 60 6.46 -3.87 7.90
C GLU A 60 4.93 -3.84 7.91
N GLY A 61 4.31 -3.05 7.03
CA GLY A 61 2.86 -2.99 6.84
C GLY A 61 2.30 -4.28 6.24
N ILE A 62 2.95 -4.83 5.22
CA ILE A 62 2.60 -6.13 4.62
C ILE A 62 2.71 -7.23 5.68
N ASP A 63 3.82 -7.28 6.41
CA ASP A 63 4.02 -8.27 7.48
C ASP A 63 2.97 -8.14 8.58
N ARG A 64 2.49 -6.92 8.88
CA ARG A 64 1.42 -6.71 9.86
C ARG A 64 0.09 -7.25 9.35
N TYR A 65 -0.27 -6.94 8.11
CA TYR A 65 -1.49 -7.41 7.47
C TYR A 65 -1.60 -8.94 7.49
N PHE A 66 -0.49 -9.66 7.26
CA PHE A 66 -0.49 -11.13 7.29
C PHE A 66 -0.27 -11.75 8.68
N ARG A 67 0.25 -10.99 9.66
CA ARG A 67 0.43 -11.47 11.05
C ARG A 67 -0.85 -11.36 11.87
N GLU A 68 -1.70 -10.39 11.58
CA GLU A 68 -3.03 -10.32 12.15
C GLU A 68 -3.96 -11.18 11.30
N PRO A 69 -4.47 -12.32 11.81
CA PRO A 69 -5.51 -13.05 11.11
C PRO A 69 -6.82 -12.26 11.26
N SER A 70 -6.94 -11.14 10.55
CA SER A 70 -8.18 -10.38 10.48
C SER A 70 -9.16 -11.17 9.61
N ALA A 71 -9.89 -12.09 10.23
CA ALA A 71 -11.35 -12.35 10.18
C ALA A 71 -12.17 -12.15 8.88
N GLN A 72 -11.60 -11.83 7.72
CA GLN A 72 -12.34 -11.32 6.55
C GLN A 72 -12.07 -12.08 5.25
N LEU A 73 -10.97 -12.83 5.12
CA LEU A 73 -10.85 -13.77 4.00
C LEU A 73 -11.75 -15.02 4.20
N GLN A 74 -12.20 -15.31 5.44
CA GLN A 74 -13.14 -16.38 5.73
C GLN A 74 -14.61 -16.05 5.40
N MET A 75 -15.01 -14.77 5.28
CA MET A 75 -16.40 -14.42 4.98
C MET A 75 -16.71 -14.43 3.47
N ALA A 76 -15.75 -14.03 2.62
CA ALA A 76 -15.97 -13.97 1.17
C ALA A 76 -16.07 -15.35 0.51
N ALA A 77 -15.47 -16.40 1.11
CA ALA A 77 -15.55 -17.76 0.59
C ALA A 77 -16.86 -18.48 0.98
N SER A 78 -17.56 -18.02 2.02
CA SER A 78 -18.77 -18.67 2.53
C SER A 78 -20.08 -18.21 1.88
N GLU A 79 -20.09 -17.13 1.09
CA GLU A 79 -21.31 -16.65 0.42
C GLU A 79 -21.51 -17.20 -1.00
N VAL A 80 -20.52 -17.90 -1.58
CA VAL A 80 -20.62 -18.46 -2.95
C VAL A 80 -21.14 -19.92 -2.96
N GLN A 81 -21.34 -20.55 -1.80
CA GLN A 81 -21.96 -21.88 -1.68
C GLN A 81 -23.23 -21.82 -0.83
N GLY A 82 -24.29 -21.23 -1.37
CA GLY A 82 -25.60 -21.23 -0.72
C GLY A 82 -26.64 -20.41 -1.47
N GLY A 83 -27.15 -20.95 -2.59
CA GLY A 83 -28.26 -20.37 -3.35
C GLY A 83 -28.39 -20.96 -4.74
#